data_AF-G7GUV8-F1
#
_entry.id   AF-G7GUV8-F1
#
_cell.length_a   1.000
_cell.length_b   1.000
_cell.length_c   1.000
_cell.angle_alpha   90.00
_cell.angle_beta   90.00
_cell.angle_gamma   90.00
#
_symmetry.space_group_name_H-M   'P 1'
#
loop_
_entity.id
_entity.type
_entity.pdbx_description
1 polymer ?
#
loop_
_entity_poly.entity_id
_entity_poly.type
_entity_poly.pdbx_seq_one_letter_code
_entity_poly.pdbx_strand_id
1 'polypeptide(L)'
;MAALAVTTLTATACAVHGKPLPTPLGTTSTEIVSVRQTDDLGKRLPFTTQFPNRWSSNNNGTAYEPCTALTTTELADAGVDPQRVKDAALADHQTARGCIWELSDIRNSGISQSVGNKPTFEQRAGDRRWYRASWDVSVDGRRVLVDSRDAYTCMTTVKSGTASVATILTRFWKPPPTAELCAFVIDFTRRTIPKMEPSVPS
;
A
#
# COMPACT_ATOMS: atom_id res chain seq x y z
N MET A 1 -22.99 -16.55 -75.71
CA MET A 1 -24.04 -16.14 -74.76
C MET A 1 -23.98 -17.12 -73.59
N ALA A 2 -23.43 -16.69 -72.45
CA ALA A 2 -23.27 -17.54 -71.26
C ALA A 2 -24.31 -17.12 -70.21
N ALA A 3 -25.11 -18.09 -69.76
CA ALA A 3 -26.16 -17.90 -68.76
C ALA A 3 -25.60 -18.12 -67.36
N LEU A 4 -25.79 -17.14 -66.45
CA LEU A 4 -25.50 -17.28 -65.03
C LEU A 4 -26.70 -17.93 -64.32
N ALA A 5 -26.44 -19.04 -63.62
CA ALA A 5 -27.38 -19.65 -62.68
C ALA A 5 -27.15 -19.10 -61.26
N VAL A 6 -28.21 -18.61 -60.62
CA VAL A 6 -28.20 -18.12 -59.23
C VAL A 6 -28.76 -19.23 -58.33
N THR A 7 -27.98 -19.66 -57.34
CA THR A 7 -28.38 -20.67 -56.36
C THR A 7 -28.82 -19.99 -55.06
N THR A 8 -30.08 -20.17 -54.67
CA THR A 8 -30.65 -19.65 -53.42
C THR A 8 -30.46 -20.64 -52.27
N LEU A 9 -29.84 -20.17 -51.18
CA LEU A 9 -29.67 -20.91 -49.93
C LEU A 9 -30.83 -20.57 -48.98
N THR A 10 -31.62 -21.56 -48.56
CA THR A 10 -32.68 -21.39 -47.55
C THR A 10 -32.15 -21.80 -46.17
N ALA A 11 -32.19 -20.88 -45.21
CA ALA A 11 -31.87 -21.15 -43.82
C ALA A 11 -33.16 -21.47 -43.04
N THR A 12 -33.21 -22.64 -42.42
CA THR A 12 -34.29 -23.04 -41.49
C THR A 12 -33.96 -22.57 -40.07
N ALA A 13 -34.80 -21.69 -39.53
CA ALA A 13 -34.71 -21.25 -38.14
C ALA A 13 -35.63 -22.09 -37.25
N CYS A 14 -35.07 -22.79 -36.26
CA CYS A 14 -35.84 -23.48 -35.23
C CYS A 14 -36.34 -22.45 -34.19
N ALA A 15 -37.65 -22.27 -34.09
CA ALA A 15 -38.27 -21.52 -33.01
C ALA A 15 -38.53 -22.44 -31.81
N VAL A 16 -37.88 -22.20 -30.68
CA VAL A 16 -38.13 -22.93 -29.43
C VAL A 16 -39.25 -22.23 -28.66
N HIS A 17 -40.36 -22.92 -28.40
CA HIS A 17 -41.44 -22.42 -27.55
C HIS A 17 -41.21 -22.89 -26.11
N GLY A 18 -40.86 -21.96 -25.22
CA GLY A 18 -40.83 -22.19 -23.78
C GLY A 18 -41.35 -20.94 -23.06
N LYS A 19 -42.34 -21.09 -22.18
CA LYS A 19 -42.73 -20.02 -21.26
C LYS A 19 -41.76 -20.05 -20.07
N PRO A 20 -41.05 -18.95 -19.76
CA PRO A 20 -40.20 -18.92 -18.58
C PRO A 20 -41.09 -19.04 -17.33
N LEU A 21 -40.83 -20.06 -16.51
CA LEU A 21 -41.39 -20.13 -15.16
C LEU A 21 -40.62 -19.16 -14.27
N PRO A 22 -41.30 -18.28 -13.50
CA PRO A 22 -40.64 -17.41 -12.55
C PRO A 22 -40.04 -18.26 -11.42
N THR A 23 -38.72 -18.27 -11.32
CA THR A 23 -38.03 -18.77 -10.13
C THR A 23 -38.43 -17.90 -8.95
N PRO A 24 -38.82 -18.45 -7.79
CA PRO A 24 -39.04 -17.63 -6.60
C PRO A 24 -37.77 -16.84 -6.32
N LEU A 25 -37.93 -15.52 -6.19
CA LEU A 25 -36.88 -14.61 -5.74
C LEU A 25 -36.42 -15.12 -4.37
N GLY A 26 -35.34 -15.90 -4.37
CA GLY A 26 -34.56 -16.10 -3.16
C GLY A 26 -34.24 -14.71 -2.65
N THR A 27 -34.64 -14.41 -1.42
CA THR A 27 -34.17 -13.23 -0.72
C THR A 27 -32.65 -13.36 -0.67
N THR A 28 -31.95 -12.75 -1.62
CA THR A 28 -30.52 -12.56 -1.55
C THR A 28 -30.32 -11.68 -0.33
N SER A 29 -30.04 -12.30 0.81
CA SER A 29 -29.45 -11.58 1.93
C SER A 29 -28.15 -11.03 1.38
N THR A 30 -28.14 -9.74 1.07
CA THR A 30 -26.90 -9.01 0.83
C THR A 30 -26.17 -9.08 2.16
N GLU A 31 -25.29 -10.06 2.33
CA GLU A 31 -24.33 -10.02 3.42
C GLU A 31 -23.65 -8.65 3.31
N ILE A 32 -23.89 -7.80 4.29
CA ILE A 32 -23.14 -6.57 4.42
C ILE A 32 -21.75 -7.04 4.82
N VAL A 33 -20.88 -7.22 3.83
CA VAL A 33 -19.47 -7.52 4.07
C VAL A 33 -18.92 -6.34 4.83
N SER A 34 -18.80 -6.49 6.15
CA SER A 34 -18.28 -5.44 7.01
C SER A 34 -16.81 -5.23 6.64
N VAL A 35 -16.47 -4.01 6.19
CA VAL A 35 -15.10 -3.66 5.86
C VAL A 35 -14.21 -3.86 7.10
N ARG A 36 -13.15 -4.66 6.95
CA ARG A 36 -12.18 -4.96 7.99
C ARG A 36 -11.57 -3.68 8.59
N GLN A 37 -11.65 -3.50 9.91
CA GLN A 37 -11.12 -2.33 10.64
C GLN A 37 -9.99 -2.65 11.61
N THR A 38 -9.47 -3.87 11.61
CA THR A 38 -8.40 -4.32 12.51
C THR A 38 -7.26 -4.98 11.75
N ASP A 39 -6.04 -4.88 12.26
CA ASP A 39 -4.89 -5.65 11.77
C ASP A 39 -5.01 -7.15 12.12
N ASP A 40 -3.99 -7.95 11.76
CA ASP A 40 -3.99 -9.41 11.99
C ASP A 40 -3.92 -9.78 13.48
N LEU A 41 -3.56 -8.81 14.34
CA LEU A 41 -3.50 -8.95 15.79
C LEU A 41 -4.75 -8.38 16.49
N GLY A 42 -5.76 -7.97 15.73
CA GLY A 42 -7.00 -7.40 16.26
C GLY A 42 -6.90 -5.94 16.71
N LYS A 43 -5.79 -5.24 16.46
CA LYS A 43 -5.68 -3.80 16.77
C LYS A 43 -6.47 -2.99 15.76
N ARG A 44 -7.30 -2.07 16.26
CA ARG A 44 -8.13 -1.21 15.42
C ARG A 44 -7.27 -0.21 14.65
N LEU A 45 -7.60 0.00 13.38
CA LEU A 45 -7.05 1.09 12.58
C LEU A 45 -7.43 2.45 13.20
N PRO A 46 -6.55 3.48 13.12
CA PRO A 46 -6.83 4.79 13.69
C PRO A 46 -7.74 5.65 12.79
N PHE A 47 -8.37 5.04 11.79
CA PHE A 47 -9.34 5.63 10.88
C PHE A 47 -10.38 4.59 10.48
N THR A 48 -11.47 5.03 9.85
CA THR A 48 -12.45 4.14 9.22
C THR A 48 -12.07 3.92 7.76
N THR A 49 -11.58 2.74 7.40
CA THR A 49 -11.31 2.43 5.99
C THR A 49 -12.61 2.12 5.23
N GLN A 50 -12.69 2.55 3.98
CA GLN A 50 -13.83 2.32 3.08
C GLN A 50 -13.55 1.19 2.08
N PHE A 51 -12.36 0.57 2.14
CA PHE A 51 -11.86 -0.38 1.14
C PHE A 51 -11.92 -1.82 1.69
N PRO A 52 -12.87 -2.66 1.25
CA PRO A 52 -12.96 -4.06 1.69
C PRO A 52 -11.68 -4.84 1.47
N ASN A 53 -10.95 -4.53 0.38
CA ASN A 53 -9.72 -5.18 -0.03
C ASN A 53 -8.49 -4.27 0.17
N ARG A 54 -8.48 -3.46 1.25
CA ARG A 54 -7.29 -2.72 1.69
C ARG A 54 -6.08 -3.66 1.84
N TRP A 55 -6.31 -4.83 2.43
CA TRP A 55 -5.39 -5.97 2.38
C TRP A 55 -5.71 -6.81 1.14
N SER A 56 -4.75 -6.92 0.23
CA SER A 56 -4.92 -7.69 -1.00
C SER A 56 -3.63 -8.41 -1.38
N SER A 57 -3.70 -9.26 -2.41
CA SER A 57 -2.53 -9.93 -3.01
C SER A 57 -1.44 -8.96 -3.49
N ASN A 58 -1.74 -7.66 -3.62
CA ASN A 58 -0.77 -6.65 -4.02
C ASN A 58 0.08 -6.13 -2.86
N ASN A 59 -0.34 -6.33 -1.62
CA ASN A 59 0.35 -5.80 -0.44
C ASN A 59 0.50 -6.79 0.73
N ASN A 60 -0.15 -7.95 0.72
CA ASN A 60 -0.18 -8.92 1.83
C ASN A 60 1.10 -9.75 2.08
N GLY A 61 2.28 -9.37 1.58
CA GLY A 61 3.52 -10.13 1.77
C GLY A 61 4.11 -10.09 3.19
N THR A 62 3.42 -9.48 4.15
CA THR A 62 3.76 -9.42 5.57
C THR A 62 2.51 -9.11 6.41
N ALA A 63 2.47 -9.64 7.63
CA ALA A 63 1.49 -9.33 8.68
C ALA A 63 1.73 -7.95 9.32
N TYR A 64 2.89 -7.33 9.07
CA TYR A 64 3.20 -5.98 9.55
C TYR A 64 2.17 -4.96 9.04
N GLU A 65 1.49 -4.27 9.95
CA GLU A 65 0.57 -3.17 9.64
C GLU A 65 1.16 -1.84 10.13
N PRO A 66 1.59 -0.93 9.22
CA PRO A 66 2.21 0.34 9.61
C PRO A 66 1.33 1.18 10.55
N CYS A 67 0.01 1.14 10.35
CA CYS A 67 -0.93 1.99 11.08
C CYS A 67 -1.11 1.66 12.56
N THR A 68 -0.74 0.44 12.98
CA THR A 68 -0.94 -0.08 14.34
C THR A 68 0.36 -0.57 14.98
N ALA A 69 1.48 -0.38 14.27
CA ALA A 69 2.81 -0.81 14.68
C ALA A 69 3.36 -0.03 15.88
N LEU A 70 3.14 1.29 15.88
CA LEU A 70 3.54 2.20 16.94
C LEU A 70 2.32 2.64 17.75
N THR A 71 2.51 2.78 19.05
CA THR A 71 1.54 3.39 19.96
C THR A 71 1.44 4.90 19.73
N THR A 72 0.40 5.52 20.28
CA THR A 72 0.24 6.98 20.24
C THR A 72 1.42 7.71 20.89
N THR A 73 1.96 7.16 21.98
CA THR A 73 3.16 7.69 22.64
C THR A 73 4.40 7.55 21.76
N GLU A 74 4.65 6.37 21.17
CA GLU A 74 5.80 6.17 20.27
C GLU A 74 5.75 7.08 19.03
N LEU A 75 4.55 7.36 18.50
CA LEU A 75 4.35 8.33 17.40
C LEU A 75 4.64 9.77 17.86
N ALA A 76 4.10 10.18 19.00
CA ALA A 76 4.32 11.51 19.56
C ALA A 76 5.81 11.75 19.88
N ASP A 77 6.49 10.75 20.44
CA ASP A 77 7.94 10.77 20.73
C ASP A 77 8.80 10.83 19.45
N ALA A 78 8.23 10.43 18.31
CA ALA A 78 8.86 10.58 17.00
C ALA A 78 8.52 11.92 16.32
N GLY A 79 7.79 12.84 16.99
CA GLY A 79 7.38 14.12 16.42
C GLY A 79 6.19 14.05 15.47
N VAL A 80 5.43 12.95 15.51
CA VAL A 80 4.28 12.69 14.65
C VAL A 80 2.98 12.88 15.44
N ASP A 81 1.97 13.47 14.83
CA ASP A 81 0.66 13.66 15.46
C ASP A 81 -0.21 12.39 15.29
N PRO A 82 -0.47 11.63 16.37
CA PRO A 82 -1.24 10.38 16.26
C PRO A 82 -2.72 10.62 15.95
N GLN A 83 -3.24 11.85 16.11
CA GLN A 83 -4.64 12.19 15.84
C GLN A 83 -4.86 12.66 14.40
N ARG A 84 -3.79 13.06 13.69
CA ARG A 84 -3.85 13.51 12.30
C ARG A 84 -3.33 12.44 11.35
N VAL A 85 -4.07 11.34 11.30
CA VAL A 85 -3.73 10.15 10.51
C VAL A 85 -4.79 9.86 9.45
N LYS A 86 -4.34 9.39 8.29
CA LYS A 86 -5.18 8.96 7.17
C LYS A 86 -4.69 7.64 6.60
N ASP A 87 -5.61 6.91 5.97
CA ASP A 87 -5.24 5.72 5.20
C ASP A 87 -4.35 6.12 4.03
N ALA A 88 -3.26 5.37 3.81
CA ALA A 88 -2.43 5.54 2.62
C ALA A 88 -3.08 4.88 1.39
N ALA A 89 -4.03 3.97 1.59
CA ALA A 89 -4.88 3.48 0.52
C ALA A 89 -5.84 4.60 0.09
N LEU A 90 -5.88 4.86 -1.22
CA LEU A 90 -6.75 5.78 -1.93
C LEU A 90 -7.76 5.03 -2.81
N ALA A 91 -7.60 3.72 -2.99
CA ALA A 91 -8.47 2.85 -3.78
C ALA A 91 -8.52 1.43 -3.22
N ASP A 92 -9.59 0.70 -3.57
CA ASP A 92 -9.68 -0.72 -3.28
C ASP A 92 -8.66 -1.52 -4.10
N HIS A 93 -8.15 -2.63 -3.54
CA HIS A 93 -7.07 -3.44 -4.14
C HIS A 93 -5.76 -2.70 -4.45
N GLN A 94 -5.49 -1.55 -3.82
CA GLN A 94 -4.27 -0.79 -4.09
C GLN A 94 -2.99 -1.58 -3.80
N THR A 95 -1.94 -1.25 -4.56
CA THR A 95 -0.60 -1.84 -4.46
C THR A 95 0.12 -1.59 -3.14
N ALA A 96 -0.38 -0.66 -2.33
CA ALA A 96 0.15 -0.33 -1.03
C ALA A 96 -0.97 -0.15 -0.02
N ARG A 97 -0.70 -0.57 1.22
CA ARG A 97 -1.50 -0.19 2.40
C ARG A 97 -0.59 0.49 3.41
N GLY A 98 -1.14 1.34 4.26
CA GLY A 98 -0.38 1.95 5.33
C GLY A 98 -1.04 3.21 5.84
N CYS A 99 -0.22 4.10 6.39
CA CYS A 99 -0.67 5.32 7.05
C CYS A 99 0.09 6.54 6.55
N ILE A 100 -0.60 7.67 6.58
CA ILE A 100 -0.03 9.00 6.41
C ILE A 100 -0.36 9.78 7.67
N TRP A 101 0.66 10.27 8.37
CA TRP A 101 0.53 11.11 9.55
C TRP A 101 1.06 12.52 9.29
N GLU A 102 0.43 13.53 9.87
CA GLU A 102 1.01 14.88 9.95
C GLU A 102 2.07 14.96 11.05
N LEU A 103 3.05 15.84 10.87
CA LEU A 103 3.99 16.19 11.93
C LEU A 103 3.34 17.12 12.95
N SER A 104 3.69 16.98 14.22
CA SER A 104 3.05 17.70 15.33
C SER A 104 3.25 19.23 15.25
N ASP A 105 4.40 19.67 14.75
CA ASP A 105 4.84 21.07 14.79
C ASP A 105 4.74 21.80 13.44
N ILE A 106 4.55 21.07 12.34
CA ILE A 106 4.63 21.62 10.98
C ILE A 106 3.45 21.20 10.14
N ARG A 107 2.57 22.18 9.89
CA ARG A 107 1.41 22.02 9.03
C ARG A 107 1.79 21.57 7.63
N ASN A 108 0.93 20.74 7.04
CA ASN A 108 1.06 20.17 5.70
C ASN A 108 2.32 19.31 5.47
N SER A 109 3.15 19.10 6.49
CA SER A 109 4.29 18.17 6.44
C SER A 109 3.91 16.90 7.17
N GLY A 110 4.48 15.78 6.74
CA GLY A 110 4.04 14.49 7.23
C GLY A 110 5.02 13.38 6.94
N ILE A 111 4.78 12.25 7.59
CA ILE A 111 5.46 11.00 7.34
C ILE A 111 4.42 9.98 6.91
N SER A 112 4.76 9.21 5.89
CA SER A 112 3.97 8.06 5.46
C SER A 112 4.78 6.79 5.64
N GLN A 113 4.11 5.71 5.98
CA GLN A 113 4.71 4.38 5.92
C GLN A 113 3.73 3.41 5.29
N SER A 114 4.22 2.67 4.31
CA SER A 114 3.38 1.79 3.50
C SER A 114 4.08 0.47 3.19
N VAL A 115 3.27 -0.57 3.07
CA VAL A 115 3.68 -1.92 2.68
C VAL A 115 3.15 -2.20 1.30
N GLY A 116 4.00 -2.74 0.42
CA GLY A 116 3.61 -3.25 -0.89
C GLY A 116 4.49 -4.41 -1.33
N ASN A 117 3.94 -5.30 -2.17
CA ASN A 117 4.68 -6.44 -2.70
C ASN A 117 5.58 -6.03 -3.89
N LYS A 118 5.30 -4.88 -4.52
CA LYS A 118 6.07 -4.36 -5.66
C LYS A 118 6.22 -2.82 -5.63
N PRO A 119 7.32 -2.28 -6.20
CA PRO A 119 8.52 -3.01 -6.61
C PRO A 119 9.20 -3.65 -5.39
N THR A 120 9.86 -4.80 -5.61
CA THR A 120 10.55 -5.52 -4.53
C THR A 120 11.73 -4.70 -4.00
N PHE A 121 12.27 -5.09 -2.85
CA PHE A 121 13.44 -4.45 -2.27
C PHE A 121 14.64 -4.51 -3.23
N GLU A 122 14.86 -5.64 -3.89
CA GLU A 122 15.94 -5.87 -4.86
C GLU A 122 15.76 -4.98 -6.10
N GLN A 123 14.53 -4.89 -6.62
CA GLN A 123 14.21 -4.03 -7.74
C GLN A 123 14.50 -2.57 -7.38
N ARG A 124 14.01 -2.12 -6.22
CA ARG A 124 14.31 -0.78 -5.71
C ARG A 124 15.81 -0.56 -5.60
N ALA A 125 16.55 -1.46 -4.95
CA ALA A 125 18.01 -1.39 -4.84
C ALA A 125 18.71 -1.31 -6.22
N GLY A 126 18.19 -2.03 -7.21
CA GLY A 126 18.69 -2.01 -8.58
C GLY A 126 18.46 -0.68 -9.29
N ASP A 127 17.25 -0.12 -9.17
CA ASP A 127 16.86 1.19 -9.72
C ASP A 127 17.69 2.33 -9.12
N ARG A 128 18.17 2.15 -7.87
CA ARG A 128 18.97 3.13 -7.13
C ARG A 128 20.36 3.40 -7.70
N ARG A 129 20.88 2.49 -8.52
CA ARG A 129 22.23 2.62 -9.11
C ARG A 129 22.39 3.86 -9.99
N TRP A 130 21.29 4.51 -10.38
CA TRP A 130 21.28 5.63 -11.32
C TRP A 130 21.23 7.02 -10.66
N TYR A 131 21.08 7.12 -9.33
CA TYR A 131 20.99 8.41 -8.62
C TYR A 131 21.93 8.51 -7.41
N ARG A 132 22.53 9.70 -7.22
CA ARG A 132 23.68 9.96 -6.33
C ARG A 132 23.40 9.86 -4.83
N ALA A 133 22.15 10.03 -4.39
CA ALA A 133 21.81 10.14 -2.96
C ALA A 133 21.35 8.82 -2.32
N SER A 134 21.78 7.67 -2.86
CA SER A 134 21.42 6.34 -2.35
C SER A 134 22.46 5.82 -1.38
N TRP A 135 22.03 5.42 -0.18
CA TRP A 135 22.87 4.90 0.89
C TRP A 135 22.23 3.60 1.36
N ASP A 136 23.03 2.58 1.62
CA ASP A 136 22.58 1.45 2.43
C ASP A 136 23.13 1.60 3.85
N VAL A 137 22.20 1.71 4.79
CA VAL A 137 22.53 1.73 6.21
C VAL A 137 22.06 0.43 6.84
N SER A 138 22.82 -0.07 7.81
CA SER A 138 22.39 -1.19 8.64
C SER A 138 21.72 -0.62 9.88
N VAL A 139 20.47 -1.00 10.11
CA VAL A 139 19.70 -0.66 11.32
C VAL A 139 19.31 -1.98 11.97
N ASP A 140 19.86 -2.26 13.15
CA ASP A 140 19.62 -3.52 13.90
C ASP A 140 19.84 -4.78 13.03
N GLY A 141 20.89 -4.77 12.21
CA GLY A 141 21.24 -5.86 11.30
C GLY A 141 20.36 -5.95 10.03
N ARG A 142 19.38 -5.05 9.87
CA ARG A 142 18.56 -4.93 8.66
C ARG A 142 19.17 -3.93 7.70
N ARG A 143 19.36 -4.34 6.45
CA ARG A 143 19.70 -3.41 5.37
C ARG A 143 18.52 -2.50 5.07
N VAL A 144 18.75 -1.20 5.18
CA VAL A 144 17.78 -0.14 4.86
C VAL A 144 18.34 0.68 3.71
N LEU A 145 17.58 0.78 2.63
CA LEU A 145 17.91 1.69 1.54
C LEU A 145 17.41 3.07 1.92
N VAL A 146 18.26 4.09 1.80
CA VAL A 146 17.93 5.50 2.06
C VAL A 146 18.09 6.27 0.76
N ASP A 147 17.14 7.13 0.43
CA ASP A 147 17.22 8.01 -0.73
C ASP A 147 16.41 9.29 -0.56
N SER A 148 16.77 10.32 -1.34
CA SER A 148 16.06 11.58 -1.44
C SER A 148 15.90 11.96 -2.90
N ARG A 149 14.69 12.36 -3.30
CA ARG A 149 14.36 12.73 -4.69
C ARG A 149 14.46 14.22 -4.95
N ASP A 150 14.33 15.01 -3.90
CA ASP A 150 14.32 16.48 -3.91
C ASP A 150 14.68 17.03 -2.52
N ALA A 151 14.72 18.36 -2.39
CA ALA A 151 15.05 19.01 -1.13
C ALA A 151 13.98 18.88 -0.03
N TYR A 152 12.79 18.33 -0.33
CA TYR A 152 11.65 18.28 0.59
C TYR A 152 11.41 16.88 1.15
N THR A 153 12.01 15.85 0.55
CA THR A 153 11.70 14.46 0.85
C THR A 153 12.93 13.63 1.19
N CYS A 154 12.75 12.69 2.10
CA CYS A 154 13.63 11.53 2.22
C CYS A 154 12.80 10.27 2.42
N MET A 155 13.31 9.15 1.93
CA MET A 155 12.67 7.86 1.96
C MET A 155 13.62 6.78 2.48
N THR A 156 13.07 5.86 3.26
CA THR A 156 13.70 4.57 3.54
C THR A 156 12.91 3.45 2.89
N THR A 157 13.58 2.34 2.57
CA THR A 157 12.94 1.08 2.21
C THR A 157 13.62 -0.07 2.97
N VAL A 158 12.82 -0.94 3.57
CA VAL A 158 13.28 -2.14 4.28
C VAL A 158 12.38 -3.33 3.92
N LYS A 159 12.92 -4.55 3.94
CA LYS A 159 12.10 -5.76 3.77
C LYS A 159 11.24 -6.02 5.01
N SER A 160 10.08 -6.65 4.86
CA SER A 160 9.33 -7.33 5.92
C SER A 160 8.62 -8.52 5.29
N GLY A 161 8.90 -9.74 5.74
CA GLY A 161 8.44 -10.96 5.05
C GLY A 161 8.91 -10.97 3.60
N THR A 162 7.96 -11.09 2.67
CA THR A 162 8.19 -10.98 1.20
C THR A 162 7.87 -9.59 0.64
N ALA A 163 7.33 -8.68 1.47
CA ALA A 163 6.98 -7.32 1.07
C ALA A 163 8.12 -6.32 1.33
N SER A 164 7.97 -5.13 0.76
CA SER A 164 8.78 -3.96 1.08
C SER A 164 7.98 -2.95 1.88
N VAL A 165 8.60 -2.41 2.91
CA VAL A 165 8.08 -1.28 3.70
C VAL A 165 8.81 -0.03 3.26
N ALA A 166 8.07 0.99 2.83
CA ALA A 166 8.59 2.29 2.45
C ALA A 166 8.14 3.34 3.46
N THR A 167 9.08 4.09 4.02
CA THR A 167 8.79 5.25 4.87
C THR A 167 9.20 6.50 4.12
N ILE A 168 8.32 7.50 3.98
CA ILE A 168 8.62 8.74 3.27
C ILE A 168 8.26 9.91 4.18
N LEU A 169 9.24 10.75 4.50
CA LEU A 169 9.02 12.06 5.12
C LEU A 169 8.95 13.12 4.03
N THR A 170 7.98 14.01 4.16
CA THR A 170 7.83 15.19 3.32
C THR A 170 7.74 16.43 4.20
N ARG A 171 8.60 17.42 3.93
CA ARG A 171 8.70 18.70 4.63
C ARG A 171 8.60 19.84 3.63
N PHE A 172 7.42 20.41 3.40
CA PHE A 172 7.24 21.42 2.34
C PHE A 172 7.72 22.82 2.70
N TRP A 173 7.66 23.22 3.98
CA TRP A 173 7.99 24.58 4.40
C TRP A 173 9.40 24.66 4.96
N LYS A 174 10.26 25.50 4.35
CA LYS A 174 11.66 25.71 4.73
C LYS A 174 12.32 24.38 5.13
N PRO A 175 12.41 23.41 4.18
CA PRO A 175 12.91 22.09 4.53
C PRO A 175 14.31 22.22 5.15
N PRO A 176 14.60 21.45 6.21
CA PRO A 176 15.95 21.34 6.70
C PRO A 176 16.84 20.68 5.63
N PRO A 177 18.17 20.69 5.81
CA PRO A 177 19.08 19.94 4.95
C PRO A 177 18.65 18.47 4.77
N THR A 178 18.87 17.91 3.58
CA THR A 178 18.50 16.51 3.25
C THR A 178 19.03 15.50 4.28
N ALA A 179 20.22 15.74 4.85
CA ALA A 179 20.78 14.88 5.89
C ALA A 179 19.89 14.81 7.14
N GLU A 180 19.28 15.91 7.56
CA GLU A 180 18.35 15.96 8.70
C GLU A 180 17.02 15.28 8.37
N LEU A 181 16.50 15.48 7.14
CA LEU A 181 15.32 14.75 6.67
C LEU A 181 15.54 13.24 6.72
N CYS A 182 16.69 12.78 6.21
CA CYS A 182 17.02 11.37 6.19
C CYS A 182 17.29 10.81 7.59
N ALA A 183 17.94 11.57 8.47
CA ALA A 183 18.11 11.17 9.87
C ALA A 183 16.76 10.90 10.56
N PHE A 184 15.77 11.78 10.33
CA PHE A 184 14.42 11.60 10.87
C PHE A 184 13.76 10.31 10.35
N VAL A 185 13.79 10.08 9.02
CA VAL A 185 13.17 8.89 8.42
C VAL A 185 13.86 7.60 8.86
N ILE A 186 15.20 7.63 8.98
CA ILE A 186 15.97 6.50 9.50
C ILE A 186 15.58 6.22 10.95
N ASP A 187 15.42 7.24 11.80
CA ASP A 187 14.99 7.05 13.19
C ASP A 187 13.58 6.45 13.27
N PHE A 188 12.62 6.98 12.49
CA PHE A 188 11.28 6.41 12.42
C PHE A 188 11.30 4.95 11.97
N THR A 189 12.14 4.62 10.98
CA THR A 189 12.30 3.25 10.48
C THR A 189 12.93 2.33 11.51
N ARG A 190 13.92 2.82 12.29
CA ARG A 190 14.52 2.08 13.40
C ARG A 190 13.47 1.69 14.44
N ARG A 191 12.53 2.59 14.76
CA ARG A 191 11.43 2.30 15.70
C ARG A 191 10.50 1.21 15.21
N THR A 192 10.31 1.07 13.90
CA THR A 192 9.37 0.10 13.33
C THR A 192 9.99 -1.24 12.95
N ILE A 193 11.30 -1.31 12.68
CA ILE A 193 12.02 -2.55 12.33
C ILE A 193 11.75 -3.69 13.32
N PRO A 194 11.77 -3.50 14.65
CA PRO A 194 11.50 -4.57 15.61
C PRO A 194 10.07 -5.14 15.53
N LYS A 195 9.15 -4.45 14.87
CA LYS A 195 7.76 -4.87 14.67
C LYS A 195 7.55 -5.59 13.33
N MET A 196 8.58 -5.60 12.47
CA MET A 196 8.55 -6.23 11.15
C MET A 196 9.01 -7.67 11.24
N GLU A 197 8.49 -8.50 10.35
CA GLU A 197 9.01 -9.85 10.18
C GLU A 197 10.49 -9.80 9.74
N PRO A 198 11.28 -10.82 10.11
CA PRO A 198 12.60 -11.03 9.53
C PRO A 198 12.51 -11.06 8.00
N SER A 199 13.56 -10.56 7.33
CA SER A 199 13.63 -10.67 5.88
C SER A 199 13.84 -12.13 5.47
N VAL A 200 13.03 -12.62 4.54
CA VAL A 200 13.30 -13.91 3.90
C VAL A 200 14.54 -13.75 3.00
N PRO A 201 15.50 -14.70 3.04
CA PRO A 201 16.59 -14.73 2.07
C PRO A 201 16.03 -14.74 0.64
N SER A 202 16.64 -13.93 -0.23
CA SER A 202 16.31 -13.90 -1.66
C SER A 202 16.89 -15.09 -2.39
#